data_AF-A0A3N5JD56-F1
#
_entry.id   AF-A0A3N5JD56-F1
#
_cell.length_a   1.000
_cell.length_b   1.000
_cell.length_c   1.000
_cell.angle_alpha   90.00
_cell.angle_beta   90.00
_cell.angle_gamma   90.00
#
_symmetry.space_group_name_H-M   'P 1'
#
loop_
_entity.id
_entity.type
_entity.pdbx_description
1 polymer ?
#
loop_
_entity_poly.entity_id
_entity_poly.type
_entity_poly.pdbx_seq_one_letter_code
_entity_poly.pdbx_strand_id
1 'polypeptide(L)'
;IMISQASSEHSICFVIQSKDIPAAREALDMEFAPELAVNKIDKIEVKSNLAIIAAVGDNMAGHPGISGKLFKAIGENSINIIAIAQGSSERNVSLVVHEVDAVKAVNVIHSAFYLSHRVSHVFIIGAGNIGSTLLEQMRGELDELFMKHGLLIRVCGIATLERMVIDDQGIDLDNWQSTLSESTQPVNLDVLLQQIKELKLQNSILVDVTASDDVAGRYVDFLNAGIHIVTPNKRANTMRQEFYNKLKLLTQDHRLHYLYETTVGAGLPLISTIQDLVQSGDDILQIEGIFSGTLGYIFSALSPQNKFSDIVRRAYENGFTEPDPRDDLSGTDVARKILILAREIGLQMELEDVQVEPLLPESLAAGSLEEFWRNLPALDAEFEEKRAAAETQGRLLRYMASLKNGRCQVGITAVLREHVLSRADGADNIIRITTKRYFDNPMTVQGPGAGREVTAGGIFANIINLSFHLP
;
A
#
# COMPACT_ATOMS: atom_id res chain seq x y z
N ILE A 1 11.73 -47.29 9.76
CA ILE A 1 10.64 -47.85 10.60
C ILE A 1 10.29 -46.77 11.61
N MET A 2 9.02 -46.39 11.71
CA MET A 2 8.53 -45.45 12.72
C MET A 2 8.05 -46.27 13.92
N ILE A 3 8.51 -45.95 15.12
CA ILE A 3 8.12 -46.60 16.37
C ILE A 3 7.66 -45.50 17.33
N SER A 4 6.55 -45.73 18.01
CA SER A 4 6.08 -44.86 19.09
C SER A 4 5.66 -45.72 20.27
N GLN A 5 6.13 -45.36 21.46
CA GLN A 5 5.91 -46.09 22.70
C GLN A 5 5.27 -45.15 23.72
N ALA A 6 4.15 -45.59 24.30
CA ALA A 6 3.53 -44.90 25.42
C ALA A 6 3.98 -45.56 26.73
N SER A 7 4.83 -44.86 27.49
CA SER A 7 5.31 -45.36 28.78
C SER A 7 4.22 -45.47 29.84
N SER A 8 3.16 -44.64 29.75
CA SER A 8 2.02 -44.64 30.67
C SER A 8 0.97 -45.70 30.36
N GLU A 9 0.88 -46.17 29.11
CA GLU A 9 -0.11 -47.15 28.66
C GLU A 9 0.51 -48.52 28.41
N HIS A 10 1.83 -48.67 28.64
CA HIS A 10 2.59 -49.89 28.35
C HIS A 10 2.37 -50.43 26.92
N SER A 11 2.14 -49.53 25.96
CA SER A 11 1.84 -49.88 24.57
C SER A 11 3.01 -49.52 23.65
N ILE A 12 3.25 -50.36 22.66
CA ILE A 12 4.22 -50.14 21.59
C ILE A 12 3.46 -50.20 20.27
N CYS A 13 3.61 -49.18 19.44
CA CYS A 13 3.14 -49.20 18.07
C CYS A 13 4.32 -48.96 17.13
N PHE A 14 4.26 -49.58 15.96
CA PHE A 14 5.23 -49.38 14.90
C PHE A 14 4.55 -49.47 13.55
N VAL A 15 5.12 -48.78 12.57
CA VAL A 15 4.55 -48.68 11.23
C VAL A 15 5.38 -49.49 10.24
N ILE A 16 4.70 -50.32 9.46
CA ILE A 16 5.26 -51.17 8.40
C ILE A 16 4.56 -50.90 7.07
N GLN A 17 5.14 -51.36 5.97
CA GLN A 17 4.47 -51.27 4.68
C GLN A 17 3.28 -52.24 4.66
N SER A 18 2.17 -51.84 4.02
CA SER A 18 0.93 -52.62 3.98
C SER A 18 1.11 -54.05 3.46
N LYS A 19 2.06 -54.26 2.54
CA LYS A 19 2.40 -55.59 1.98
C LYS A 19 2.98 -56.56 3.02
N ASP A 20 3.59 -56.03 4.08
CA ASP A 20 4.30 -56.82 5.10
C ASP A 20 3.38 -57.18 6.29
N ILE A 21 2.13 -56.68 6.31
CA ILE A 21 1.15 -56.93 7.38
C ILE A 21 0.95 -58.43 7.68
N PRO A 22 0.73 -59.31 6.68
CA PRO A 22 0.48 -60.72 6.97
C PRO A 22 1.66 -61.39 7.67
N ALA A 23 2.88 -61.17 7.15
CA ALA A 23 4.10 -61.76 7.70
C ALA A 23 4.44 -61.20 9.10
N ALA A 24 4.26 -59.89 9.30
CA ALA A 24 4.51 -59.28 10.60
C ALA A 24 3.53 -59.77 11.66
N ARG A 25 2.25 -59.92 11.31
CA ARG A 25 1.24 -60.44 12.23
C ARG A 25 1.51 -61.87 12.64
N GLU A 26 1.81 -62.74 11.69
CA GLU A 26 2.15 -64.15 11.96
C GLU A 26 3.38 -64.26 12.88
N ALA A 27 4.42 -63.47 12.62
CA ALA A 27 5.63 -63.44 13.46
C ALA A 27 5.33 -62.99 14.90
N LEU A 28 4.51 -61.96 15.09
CA LEU A 28 4.15 -61.46 16.43
C LEU A 28 3.22 -62.41 17.18
N ASP A 29 2.21 -62.97 16.50
CA ASP A 29 1.28 -63.93 17.09
C ASP A 29 2.03 -65.19 17.54
N MET A 30 3.06 -65.63 16.80
CA MET A 30 3.91 -66.77 17.16
C MET A 30 4.85 -66.44 18.33
N GLU A 31 5.53 -65.30 18.28
CA GLU A 31 6.50 -64.89 19.30
C GLU A 31 5.84 -64.63 20.66
N PHE A 32 4.69 -63.94 20.67
CA PHE A 32 3.96 -63.57 21.88
C PHE A 32 2.82 -64.52 22.26
N ALA A 33 2.74 -65.69 21.63
CA ALA A 33 1.73 -66.71 21.94
C ALA A 33 1.61 -67.04 23.45
N PRO A 34 2.70 -67.24 24.21
CA PRO A 34 2.58 -67.57 25.62
C PRO A 34 2.06 -66.39 26.45
N GLU A 35 2.49 -65.16 26.18
CA GLU A 35 2.03 -63.94 26.87
C GLU A 35 0.56 -63.64 26.58
N LEU A 36 0.12 -63.79 25.34
CA LEU A 36 -1.29 -63.62 24.94
C LEU A 36 -2.19 -64.64 25.64
N ALA A 37 -1.75 -65.91 25.74
CA ALA A 37 -2.53 -66.97 26.39
C ALA A 37 -2.78 -66.72 27.88
N VAL A 38 -1.88 -66.00 28.56
CA VAL A 38 -2.02 -65.62 29.98
C VAL A 38 -2.46 -64.16 30.18
N ASN A 39 -2.88 -63.46 29.13
CA ASN A 39 -3.29 -62.05 29.13
C ASN A 39 -2.23 -61.11 29.74
N LYS A 40 -0.95 -61.36 29.50
CA LYS A 40 0.14 -60.45 29.87
C LYS A 40 0.33 -59.31 28.88
N ILE A 41 -0.09 -59.51 27.63
CA ILE A 41 -0.11 -58.51 26.56
C ILE A 41 -1.54 -58.48 26.01
N ASP A 42 -2.03 -57.29 25.71
CA ASP A 42 -3.30 -57.11 25.03
C ASP A 42 -3.24 -57.62 23.58
N LYS A 43 -4.39 -57.62 22.91
CA LYS A 43 -4.49 -58.07 21.52
C LYS A 43 -3.61 -57.21 20.60
N ILE A 44 -2.90 -57.88 19.69
CA ILE A 44 -2.19 -57.20 18.59
C ILE A 44 -3.22 -56.64 17.59
N GLU A 45 -3.28 -55.32 17.49
CA GLU A 45 -4.17 -54.61 16.59
C GLU A 45 -3.46 -54.13 15.32
N VAL A 46 -4.12 -54.31 14.18
CA VAL A 46 -3.63 -53.81 12.88
C VAL A 46 -4.57 -52.71 12.41
N LYS A 47 -4.01 -51.52 12.15
CA LYS A 47 -4.71 -50.40 11.50
C LYS A 47 -4.13 -50.20 10.10
N SER A 48 -4.99 -50.23 9.09
CA SER A 48 -4.62 -50.08 7.66
C SER A 48 -5.04 -48.72 7.12
N ASN A 49 -4.60 -48.40 5.89
CA ASN A 49 -4.90 -47.15 5.17
C ASN A 49 -4.39 -45.91 5.90
N LEU A 50 -3.13 -45.96 6.32
CA LEU A 50 -2.44 -44.89 7.05
C LEU A 50 -1.25 -44.39 6.22
N ALA A 51 -0.94 -43.11 6.37
CA ALA A 51 0.22 -42.48 5.75
C ALA A 51 1.15 -41.90 6.82
N ILE A 52 2.46 -42.03 6.61
CA ILE A 52 3.48 -41.37 7.41
C ILE A 52 3.86 -40.07 6.72
N ILE A 53 3.81 -38.97 7.47
CA ILE A 53 4.33 -37.68 7.04
C ILE A 53 5.50 -37.35 7.95
N ALA A 54 6.66 -37.05 7.36
CA ALA A 54 7.85 -36.65 8.09
C ALA A 54 8.17 -35.19 7.74
N ALA A 55 8.09 -34.31 8.76
CA ALA A 55 8.64 -32.97 8.67
C ALA A 55 10.11 -33.03 9.11
N VAL A 56 11.02 -32.57 8.24
CA VAL A 56 12.47 -32.60 8.47
C VAL A 56 13.02 -31.20 8.25
N GLY A 57 13.86 -30.72 9.18
CA GLY A 57 14.49 -29.41 9.05
C GLY A 57 15.73 -29.29 9.93
N ASP A 58 16.82 -28.78 9.35
CA ASP A 58 18.12 -28.67 10.03
C ASP A 58 18.12 -27.66 11.19
N ASN A 59 17.20 -26.68 11.16
CA ASN A 59 17.00 -25.67 12.22
C ASN A 59 15.84 -26.01 13.18
N MET A 60 15.36 -27.26 13.22
CA MET A 60 14.31 -27.65 14.17
C MET A 60 14.82 -27.84 15.61
N ALA A 61 16.07 -28.30 15.74
CA ALA A 61 16.65 -28.63 17.04
C ALA A 61 16.86 -27.38 17.91
N GLY A 62 16.37 -27.41 19.15
CA GLY A 62 16.57 -26.32 20.11
C GLY A 62 15.76 -25.04 19.87
N HIS A 63 14.85 -25.02 18.88
CA HIS A 63 13.95 -23.89 18.61
C HIS A 63 12.52 -24.18 19.11
N PRO A 64 12.09 -23.59 20.24
CA PRO A 64 10.75 -23.78 20.78
C PRO A 64 9.65 -23.32 19.81
N GLY A 65 8.52 -24.05 19.78
CA GLY A 65 7.31 -23.65 19.04
C GLY A 65 7.15 -24.24 17.64
N ILE A 66 8.20 -24.86 17.07
CA ILE A 66 8.13 -25.51 15.74
C ILE A 66 7.13 -26.67 15.75
N SER A 67 7.29 -27.64 16.67
CA SER A 67 6.34 -28.76 16.80
C SER A 67 4.93 -28.27 17.13
N GLY A 68 4.81 -27.21 17.93
CA GLY A 68 3.52 -26.58 18.24
C GLY A 68 2.83 -26.01 16.99
N LYS A 69 3.58 -25.35 16.11
CA LYS A 69 3.08 -24.82 14.82
C LYS A 69 2.58 -25.96 13.91
N LEU A 70 3.33 -27.06 13.83
CA LEU A 70 2.95 -28.24 13.06
C LEU A 70 1.62 -28.83 13.54
N PHE A 71 1.51 -29.11 14.84
CA PHE A 71 0.29 -29.71 15.40
C PHE A 71 -0.90 -28.76 15.35
N LYS A 72 -0.67 -27.46 15.56
CA LYS A 72 -1.71 -26.43 15.42
C LYS A 72 -2.29 -26.39 14.01
N ALA A 73 -1.43 -26.38 12.98
CA ALA A 73 -1.87 -26.32 11.59
C ALA A 73 -2.73 -27.54 11.21
N ILE A 74 -2.31 -28.74 11.59
CA ILE A 74 -3.06 -29.98 11.35
C ILE A 74 -4.40 -29.95 12.09
N GLY A 75 -4.40 -29.53 13.36
CA GLY A 75 -5.59 -29.45 14.20
C GLY A 75 -6.63 -28.44 13.71
N GLU A 76 -6.20 -27.23 13.31
CA GLU A 76 -7.07 -26.19 12.74
C GLU A 76 -7.73 -26.65 11.43
N ASN A 77 -7.11 -27.58 10.72
CA ASN A 77 -7.63 -28.15 9.48
C ASN A 77 -8.41 -29.46 9.67
N SER A 78 -8.76 -29.79 10.93
CA SER A 78 -9.57 -30.96 11.29
C SER A 78 -8.98 -32.29 10.81
N ILE A 79 -7.65 -32.42 10.84
CA ILE A 79 -6.94 -33.67 10.49
C ILE A 79 -6.54 -34.36 11.80
N ASN A 80 -6.91 -35.63 11.95
CA ASN A 80 -6.58 -36.40 13.14
C ASN A 80 -5.18 -37.03 13.05
N ILE A 81 -4.41 -36.97 14.14
CA ILE A 81 -3.09 -37.60 14.24
C ILE A 81 -3.21 -38.88 15.06
N ILE A 82 -2.76 -40.00 14.48
CA ILE A 82 -2.90 -41.34 15.05
C ILE A 82 -1.68 -41.73 15.88
N ALA A 83 -0.49 -41.36 15.42
CA ALA A 83 0.76 -41.61 16.10
C ALA A 83 1.78 -40.52 15.80
N ILE A 84 2.67 -40.27 16.76
CA ILE A 84 3.73 -39.27 16.67
C ILE A 84 5.04 -39.95 17.07
N ALA A 85 6.12 -39.63 16.35
CA ALA A 85 7.47 -40.01 16.72
C ALA A 85 8.42 -38.84 16.42
N GLN A 86 9.33 -38.56 17.36
CA GLN A 86 10.38 -37.56 17.21
C GLN A 86 11.69 -38.20 17.61
N GLY A 87 12.71 -38.09 16.76
CA GLY A 87 14.06 -38.55 17.09
C GLY A 87 14.72 -37.64 18.13
N SER A 88 15.68 -38.18 18.89
CA SER A 88 16.45 -37.44 19.90
C SER A 88 17.31 -36.30 19.34
N SER A 89 17.52 -36.27 18.03
CA SER A 89 18.20 -35.17 17.34
C SER A 89 17.31 -33.94 17.15
N GLU A 90 16.00 -34.05 17.41
CA GLU A 90 14.98 -33.01 17.17
C GLU A 90 14.88 -32.51 15.72
N ARG A 91 15.63 -33.12 14.78
CA ARG A 91 15.67 -32.73 13.36
C ARG A 91 14.47 -33.22 12.55
N ASN A 92 13.68 -34.12 13.11
CA ASN A 92 12.50 -34.66 12.46
C ASN A 92 11.34 -34.82 13.44
N VAL A 93 10.13 -34.58 12.94
CA VAL A 93 8.88 -34.99 13.58
C VAL A 93 8.09 -35.77 12.55
N SER A 94 7.78 -37.02 12.89
CA SER A 94 6.96 -37.90 12.07
C SER A 94 5.58 -38.05 12.69
N LEU A 95 4.56 -37.97 11.85
CA LEU A 95 3.16 -38.12 12.23
C LEU A 95 2.46 -39.10 11.31
N VAL A 96 1.54 -39.87 11.88
CA VAL A 96 0.71 -40.82 11.14
C VAL A 96 -0.70 -40.25 11.05
N VAL A 97 -1.23 -40.17 9.83
CA VAL A 97 -2.59 -39.74 9.52
C VAL A 97 -3.30 -40.82 8.71
N HIS A 98 -4.62 -40.70 8.57
CA HIS A 98 -5.32 -41.53 7.58
C HIS A 98 -4.83 -41.20 6.17
N GLU A 99 -4.73 -42.20 5.31
CA GLU A 99 -4.23 -42.07 3.94
C GLU A 99 -5.05 -41.05 3.12
N VAL A 100 -6.37 -40.98 3.36
CA VAL A 100 -7.26 -40.01 2.73
C VAL A 100 -6.91 -38.55 3.05
N ASP A 101 -6.30 -38.29 4.21
CA ASP A 101 -5.91 -36.96 4.66
C ASP A 101 -4.46 -36.62 4.30
N ALA A 102 -3.69 -37.57 3.76
CA ALA A 102 -2.24 -37.42 3.57
C ALA A 102 -1.88 -36.20 2.71
N VAL A 103 -2.55 -36.05 1.56
CA VAL A 103 -2.31 -34.93 0.63
C VAL A 103 -2.68 -33.59 1.29
N LYS A 104 -3.83 -33.54 1.98
CA LYS A 104 -4.29 -32.33 2.69
C LYS A 104 -3.32 -31.96 3.81
N ALA A 105 -2.87 -32.94 4.59
CA ALA A 105 -1.94 -32.75 5.68
C ALA A 105 -0.58 -32.22 5.18
N VAL A 106 -0.03 -32.78 4.11
CA VAL A 106 1.21 -32.27 3.49
C VAL A 106 1.03 -30.81 3.06
N ASN A 107 -0.06 -30.47 2.37
CA ASN A 107 -0.32 -29.10 1.93
C ASN A 107 -0.47 -28.13 3.11
N VAL A 108 -1.21 -28.51 4.15
CA VAL A 108 -1.42 -27.69 5.36
C VAL A 108 -0.10 -27.48 6.11
N ILE A 109 0.70 -28.53 6.27
CA ILE A 109 2.02 -28.44 6.90
C ILE A 109 2.92 -27.54 6.05
N HIS A 110 2.92 -27.71 4.73
CA HIS A 110 3.65 -26.83 3.82
C HIS A 110 3.19 -25.39 3.96
N SER A 111 1.90 -25.06 3.93
CA SER A 111 1.42 -23.69 4.13
C SER A 111 1.76 -23.14 5.52
N ALA A 112 1.78 -23.98 6.56
CA ALA A 112 2.11 -23.54 7.91
C ALA A 112 3.60 -23.24 8.09
N PHE A 113 4.50 -24.01 7.48
CA PHE A 113 5.95 -23.80 7.57
C PHE A 113 6.50 -22.91 6.46
N TYR A 114 5.88 -22.98 5.29
CA TYR A 114 6.16 -22.26 4.05
C TYR A 114 4.93 -21.45 3.62
N LEU A 115 4.40 -20.60 4.50
CA LEU A 115 4.04 -19.25 4.04
C LEU A 115 5.36 -18.68 3.54
N SER A 116 5.65 -18.95 2.27
CA SER A 116 6.78 -18.43 1.52
C SER A 116 6.92 -16.96 1.87
N HIS A 117 8.15 -16.49 2.08
CA HIS A 117 8.40 -15.06 2.14
C HIS A 117 7.55 -14.39 1.07
N ARG A 118 6.66 -13.49 1.47
CA ARG A 118 5.82 -12.79 0.50
C ARG A 118 6.77 -11.91 -0.26
N VAL A 119 7.06 -12.29 -1.50
CA VAL A 119 8.00 -11.54 -2.33
C VAL A 119 7.19 -10.59 -3.19
N SER A 120 7.47 -9.30 -3.09
CA SER A 120 6.98 -8.27 -4.00
C SER A 120 8.14 -7.68 -4.78
N HIS A 121 7.97 -7.52 -6.10
CA HIS A 121 8.99 -6.99 -6.99
C HIS A 121 8.58 -5.60 -7.44
N VAL A 122 9.33 -4.59 -6.99
CA VAL A 122 8.98 -3.18 -7.11
C VAL A 122 9.82 -2.54 -8.22
N PHE A 123 9.16 -1.85 -9.13
CA PHE A 123 9.76 -1.09 -10.23
C PHE A 123 9.41 0.39 -10.06
N ILE A 124 10.40 1.23 -9.75
CA ILE A 124 10.19 2.65 -9.46
C ILE A 124 10.51 3.48 -10.71
N ILE A 125 9.55 4.28 -11.16
CA ILE A 125 9.77 5.32 -12.17
C ILE A 125 9.78 6.68 -11.44
N GLY A 126 10.89 7.41 -11.56
CA GLY A 126 11.12 8.68 -10.89
C GLY A 126 12.03 8.52 -9.67
N ALA A 127 13.28 8.97 -9.80
CA ALA A 127 14.27 9.03 -8.72
C ALA A 127 14.59 10.47 -8.28
N GLY A 128 13.62 11.39 -8.44
CA GLY A 128 13.70 12.77 -7.95
C GLY A 128 13.51 12.86 -6.43
N ASN A 129 13.18 14.04 -5.91
CA ASN A 129 13.09 14.29 -4.46
C ASN A 129 12.22 13.28 -3.68
N ILE A 130 11.05 12.89 -4.19
CA ILE A 130 10.17 11.93 -3.50
C ILE A 130 10.68 10.50 -3.71
N GLY A 131 11.13 10.15 -4.91
CA GLY A 131 11.60 8.81 -5.24
C GLY A 131 12.88 8.44 -4.49
N SER A 132 13.83 9.36 -4.36
CA SER A 132 15.05 9.14 -3.57
C SER A 132 14.75 9.02 -2.07
N THR A 133 13.82 9.83 -1.54
CA THR A 133 13.34 9.68 -0.15
C THR A 133 12.62 8.34 0.06
N LEU A 134 11.82 7.87 -0.91
CA LEU A 134 11.19 6.55 -0.85
C LEU A 134 12.24 5.45 -0.79
N LEU A 135 13.25 5.48 -1.65
CA LEU A 135 14.34 4.50 -1.66
C LEU A 135 15.12 4.49 -0.33
N GLU A 136 15.34 5.66 0.26
CA GLU A 136 15.98 5.80 1.58
C GLU A 136 15.13 5.19 2.70
N GLN A 137 13.82 5.48 2.71
CA GLN A 137 12.90 4.90 3.69
C GLN A 137 12.78 3.37 3.54
N MET A 138 12.73 2.87 2.31
CA MET A 138 12.77 1.44 2.04
C MET A 138 14.08 0.83 2.59
N ARG A 139 15.22 1.41 2.26
CA ARG A 139 16.53 0.95 2.75
C ARG A 139 16.59 0.79 4.27
N GLY A 140 15.99 1.72 5.02
CA GLY A 140 15.97 1.67 6.48
C GLY A 140 15.08 0.57 7.08
N GLU A 141 14.06 0.10 6.36
CA GLU A 141 12.97 -0.71 6.93
C GLU A 141 12.84 -2.12 6.32
N LEU A 142 13.40 -2.37 5.12
CA LEU A 142 13.23 -3.65 4.41
C LEU A 142 13.70 -4.87 5.23
N ASP A 143 14.84 -4.76 5.93
CA ASP A 143 15.34 -5.85 6.78
C ASP A 143 14.41 -6.12 7.97
N GLU A 144 13.86 -5.06 8.57
CA GLU A 144 12.93 -5.19 9.68
C GLU A 144 11.60 -5.82 9.23
N LEU A 145 11.07 -5.42 8.06
CA LEU A 145 9.88 -6.01 7.46
C LEU A 145 10.07 -7.50 7.17
N PHE A 146 11.24 -7.88 6.67
CA PHE A 146 11.58 -9.29 6.44
C PHE A 146 11.66 -10.06 7.76
N MET A 147 12.40 -9.56 8.74
CA MET A 147 12.63 -10.25 10.02
C MET A 147 11.37 -10.36 10.89
N LYS A 148 10.55 -9.31 10.95
CA LYS A 148 9.34 -9.27 11.80
C LYS A 148 8.11 -9.85 11.12
N HIS A 149 7.97 -9.66 9.82
CA HIS A 149 6.73 -9.95 9.09
C HIS A 149 6.89 -10.97 7.96
N GLY A 150 8.11 -11.44 7.67
CA GLY A 150 8.38 -12.36 6.57
C GLY A 150 8.10 -11.76 5.19
N LEU A 151 8.04 -10.42 5.09
CA LEU A 151 7.74 -9.68 3.87
C LEU A 151 9.04 -9.28 3.19
N LEU A 152 9.28 -9.80 1.98
CA LEU A 152 10.45 -9.48 1.19
C LEU A 152 10.05 -8.56 0.03
N ILE A 153 10.35 -7.28 0.14
CA ILE A 153 10.16 -6.33 -0.98
C ILE A 153 11.52 -6.14 -1.66
N ARG A 154 11.59 -6.41 -2.96
CA ARG A 154 12.79 -6.22 -3.78
C ARG A 154 12.57 -5.09 -4.76
N VAL A 155 13.46 -4.10 -4.76
CA VAL A 155 13.46 -3.07 -5.81
C VAL A 155 14.18 -3.65 -7.02
N CYS A 156 13.42 -4.08 -8.03
CA CYS A 156 13.94 -4.73 -9.22
C CYS A 156 14.18 -3.78 -10.39
N GLY A 157 13.70 -2.54 -10.32
CA GLY A 157 14.01 -1.55 -11.33
C GLY A 157 13.89 -0.12 -10.83
N ILE A 158 14.75 0.74 -11.34
CA ILE A 158 14.73 2.19 -11.10
C ILE A 158 14.90 2.88 -12.45
N ALA A 159 14.00 3.81 -12.78
CA ALA A 159 14.04 4.61 -14.00
C ALA A 159 13.95 6.11 -13.70
N THR A 160 14.68 6.94 -14.44
CA THR A 160 14.57 8.41 -14.43
C THR A 160 13.93 8.90 -15.74
N LEU A 161 14.22 10.12 -16.18
CA LEU A 161 13.91 10.58 -17.53
C LEU A 161 14.98 10.12 -18.54
N GLU A 162 16.19 9.79 -18.07
CA GLU A 162 17.35 9.60 -18.94
C GLU A 162 17.83 8.15 -18.95
N ARG A 163 17.82 7.49 -17.78
CA ARG A 163 18.41 6.17 -17.58
C ARG A 163 17.46 5.24 -16.82
N MET A 164 17.56 3.96 -17.10
CA MET A 164 16.91 2.92 -16.31
C MET A 164 17.88 1.78 -15.99
N VAL A 165 17.64 1.11 -14.88
CA VAL A 165 18.30 -0.16 -14.52
C VAL A 165 17.26 -1.15 -14.06
N ILE A 166 17.44 -2.41 -14.42
CA ILE A 166 16.59 -3.53 -14.02
C ILE A 166 17.50 -4.67 -13.58
N ASP A 167 17.19 -5.26 -12.42
CA ASP A 167 17.86 -6.42 -11.85
C ASP A 167 16.80 -7.33 -11.18
N ASP A 168 16.71 -8.59 -11.62
CA ASP A 168 15.72 -9.55 -11.11
C ASP A 168 16.05 -10.07 -9.71
N GLN A 169 17.30 -9.95 -9.26
CA GLN A 169 17.72 -10.28 -7.90
C GLN A 169 17.51 -9.11 -6.93
N GLY A 170 17.25 -7.91 -7.46
CA GLY A 170 17.07 -6.68 -6.71
C GLY A 170 18.30 -5.78 -6.75
N ILE A 171 18.06 -4.48 -6.77
CA ILE A 171 19.06 -3.43 -6.77
C ILE A 171 19.50 -3.16 -5.32
N ASP A 172 20.80 -3.10 -5.10
CA ASP A 172 21.38 -2.69 -3.82
C ASP A 172 21.03 -1.23 -3.52
N LEU A 173 20.23 -1.01 -2.47
CA LEU A 173 19.78 0.32 -2.07
C LEU A 173 20.87 1.16 -1.37
N ASP A 174 22.00 0.57 -0.97
CA ASP A 174 23.14 1.38 -0.51
C ASP A 174 23.87 2.06 -1.68
N ASN A 175 23.78 1.48 -2.88
CA ASN A 175 24.56 1.91 -4.05
C ASN A 175 23.71 2.26 -5.29
N TRP A 176 22.39 2.34 -5.15
CA TRP A 176 21.47 2.48 -6.28
C TRP A 176 21.76 3.72 -7.16
N GLN A 177 22.22 4.82 -6.56
CA GLN A 177 22.58 6.02 -7.32
C GLN A 177 23.74 5.76 -8.28
N SER A 178 24.78 5.05 -7.82
CA SER A 178 25.94 4.69 -8.65
C SER A 178 25.50 3.76 -9.77
N THR A 179 24.78 2.69 -9.42
CA THR A 179 24.24 1.70 -10.36
C THR A 179 23.39 2.36 -11.46
N LEU A 180 22.51 3.28 -11.10
CA LEU A 180 21.67 4.01 -12.05
C LEU A 180 22.50 4.98 -12.91
N SER A 181 23.49 5.65 -12.32
CA SER A 181 24.36 6.58 -13.04
C SER A 181 25.27 5.87 -14.05
N GLU A 182 25.69 4.65 -13.78
CA GLU A 182 26.52 3.84 -14.67
C GLU A 182 25.72 3.14 -15.77
N SER A 183 24.39 3.06 -15.63
CA SER A 183 23.53 2.46 -16.65
C SER A 183 23.59 3.24 -17.96
N THR A 184 23.74 2.50 -19.06
CA THR A 184 23.72 3.04 -20.43
C THR A 184 22.36 2.85 -21.10
N GLN A 185 21.39 2.21 -20.43
CA GLN A 185 20.07 1.97 -21.01
C GLN A 185 19.21 3.24 -20.97
N PRO A 186 18.81 3.80 -22.12
CA PRO A 186 17.90 4.92 -22.17
C PRO A 186 16.50 4.50 -21.71
N VAL A 187 15.75 5.43 -21.14
CA VAL A 187 14.38 5.15 -20.70
C VAL A 187 13.46 4.99 -21.89
N ASN A 188 12.79 3.85 -21.95
CA ASN A 188 11.72 3.58 -22.89
C ASN A 188 10.66 2.73 -22.19
N LEU A 189 9.43 3.24 -22.08
CA LEU A 189 8.35 2.60 -21.34
C LEU A 189 7.89 1.27 -21.99
N ASP A 190 7.98 1.14 -23.31
CA ASP A 190 7.69 -0.14 -23.99
C ASP A 190 8.74 -1.20 -23.67
N VAL A 191 10.01 -0.80 -23.67
CA VAL A 191 11.12 -1.69 -23.30
C VAL A 191 11.01 -2.09 -21.83
N LEU A 192 10.73 -1.15 -20.93
CA LEU A 192 10.52 -1.42 -19.51
C LEU A 192 9.37 -2.43 -19.29
N LEU A 193 8.20 -2.18 -19.89
CA LEU A 193 7.06 -3.08 -19.80
C LEU A 193 7.40 -4.48 -20.32
N GLN A 194 8.10 -4.56 -21.46
CA GLN A 194 8.49 -5.82 -22.06
C GLN A 194 9.49 -6.58 -21.17
N GLN A 195 10.50 -5.90 -20.63
CA GLN A 195 11.46 -6.48 -19.70
C GLN A 195 10.78 -7.00 -18.43
N ILE A 196 9.88 -6.24 -17.81
CA ILE A 196 9.13 -6.71 -16.62
C ILE A 196 8.35 -7.99 -16.94
N LYS A 197 7.70 -8.07 -18.11
CA LYS A 197 6.97 -9.27 -18.54
C LYS A 197 7.89 -10.47 -18.78
N GLU A 198 9.09 -10.24 -19.30
CA GLU A 198 10.09 -11.30 -19.55
C GLU A 198 10.64 -11.91 -18.26
N LEU A 199 10.79 -11.09 -17.21
CA LEU A 199 11.22 -11.56 -15.88
C LEU A 199 10.20 -12.51 -15.23
N LYS A 200 8.90 -12.41 -15.58
CA LYS A 200 7.81 -13.26 -15.07
C LYS A 200 7.77 -13.32 -13.53
N LEU A 201 8.10 -12.20 -12.88
CA LEU A 201 8.11 -12.08 -11.44
C LEU A 201 6.69 -12.00 -10.90
N GLN A 202 6.42 -12.75 -9.83
CA GLN A 202 5.15 -12.68 -9.12
C GLN A 202 5.03 -11.32 -8.41
N ASN A 203 3.81 -10.87 -8.14
CA ASN A 203 3.55 -9.70 -7.29
C ASN A 203 4.36 -8.46 -7.74
N SER A 204 4.35 -8.19 -9.06
CA SER A 204 5.07 -7.04 -9.65
C SER A 204 4.29 -5.75 -9.40
N ILE A 205 4.96 -4.73 -8.86
CA ILE A 205 4.38 -3.43 -8.50
C ILE A 205 5.16 -2.34 -9.22
N LEU A 206 4.48 -1.61 -10.10
CA LEU A 206 4.98 -0.36 -10.65
C LEU A 206 4.71 0.78 -9.65
N VAL A 207 5.74 1.55 -9.34
CA VAL A 207 5.66 2.72 -8.48
C VAL A 207 6.03 3.95 -9.31
N ASP A 208 5.04 4.68 -9.80
CA ASP A 208 5.26 5.91 -10.59
C ASP A 208 5.28 7.11 -9.66
N VAL A 209 6.47 7.63 -9.35
CA VAL A 209 6.70 8.81 -8.51
C VAL A 209 6.96 10.07 -9.34
N THR A 210 6.47 10.10 -10.58
CA THR A 210 6.61 11.25 -11.49
C THR A 210 5.33 12.11 -11.52
N ALA A 211 5.39 13.21 -12.27
CA ALA A 211 4.22 13.99 -12.65
C ALA A 211 3.92 13.87 -14.16
N SER A 212 4.42 12.81 -14.81
CA SER A 212 4.40 12.63 -16.26
C SER A 212 3.04 12.14 -16.76
N ASP A 213 2.50 12.82 -17.77
CA ASP A 213 1.33 12.37 -18.51
C ASP A 213 1.63 11.13 -19.36
N ASP A 214 2.86 11.01 -19.88
CA ASP A 214 3.28 9.86 -20.71
C ASP A 214 3.31 8.57 -19.88
N VAL A 215 3.86 8.62 -18.65
CA VAL A 215 3.89 7.46 -17.76
C VAL A 215 2.47 7.07 -17.32
N ALA A 216 1.68 8.06 -16.90
CA ALA A 216 0.27 7.86 -16.51
C ALA A 216 -0.57 7.26 -17.65
N GLY A 217 -0.34 7.68 -18.90
CA GLY A 217 -1.03 7.17 -20.08
C GLY A 217 -0.80 5.68 -20.34
N ARG A 218 0.27 5.10 -19.78
CA ARG A 218 0.61 3.67 -19.92
C ARG A 218 0.04 2.78 -18.82
N TYR A 219 -0.64 3.32 -17.81
CA TYR A 219 -1.13 2.53 -16.67
C TYR A 219 -2.03 1.36 -17.07
N VAL A 220 -2.89 1.55 -18.07
CA VAL A 220 -3.74 0.49 -18.61
C VAL A 220 -2.91 -0.67 -19.16
N ASP A 221 -1.78 -0.39 -19.80
CA ASP A 221 -0.90 -1.42 -20.37
C ASP A 221 -0.19 -2.22 -19.27
N PHE A 222 0.30 -1.55 -18.22
CA PHE A 222 0.91 -2.19 -17.06
C PHE A 222 -0.10 -3.08 -16.31
N LEU A 223 -1.31 -2.57 -16.06
CA LEU A 223 -2.37 -3.35 -15.42
C LEU A 223 -2.75 -4.58 -16.27
N ASN A 224 -2.94 -4.41 -17.59
CA ASN A 224 -3.22 -5.55 -18.48
C ASN A 224 -2.10 -6.60 -18.52
N ALA A 225 -0.86 -6.20 -18.23
CA ALA A 225 0.28 -7.11 -18.09
C ALA A 225 0.35 -7.81 -16.73
N GLY A 226 -0.60 -7.57 -15.82
CA GLY A 226 -0.65 -8.18 -14.50
C GLY A 226 0.17 -7.44 -13.43
N ILE A 227 0.54 -6.17 -13.69
CA ILE A 227 1.40 -5.37 -12.81
C ILE A 227 0.53 -4.40 -12.01
N HIS A 228 0.66 -4.43 -10.68
CA HIS A 228 -0.02 -3.50 -9.79
C HIS A 228 0.59 -2.10 -9.91
N ILE A 229 -0.16 -1.05 -9.53
CA ILE A 229 0.32 0.33 -9.59
C ILE A 229 0.15 1.01 -8.24
N VAL A 230 1.20 1.68 -7.77
CA VAL A 230 1.18 2.61 -6.64
C VAL A 230 1.71 3.96 -7.12
N THR A 231 1.01 5.08 -6.84
CA THR A 231 1.45 6.37 -7.38
C THR A 231 0.94 7.61 -6.64
N PRO A 232 1.77 8.65 -6.43
CA PRO A 232 1.31 10.02 -6.14
C PRO A 232 0.87 10.81 -7.39
N ASN A 233 1.02 10.24 -8.59
CA ASN A 233 0.77 10.92 -9.86
C ASN A 233 -0.73 11.08 -10.13
N LYS A 234 -1.22 12.32 -10.01
CA LYS A 234 -2.63 12.68 -10.21
C LYS A 234 -3.10 12.55 -11.67
N ARG A 235 -2.18 12.49 -12.65
CA ARG A 235 -2.54 12.64 -14.07
C ARG A 235 -3.58 11.61 -14.49
N ALA A 236 -3.32 10.33 -14.26
CA ALA A 236 -4.24 9.24 -14.62
C ALA A 236 -5.64 9.40 -14.03
N ASN A 237 -5.76 9.83 -12.77
CA ASN A 237 -7.05 10.04 -12.11
C ASN A 237 -7.83 11.24 -12.64
N THR A 238 -7.17 12.16 -13.36
CA THR A 238 -7.74 13.40 -13.89
C THR A 238 -7.79 13.46 -15.42
N MET A 239 -7.33 12.41 -16.10
CA MET A 239 -7.58 12.20 -17.53
C MET A 239 -9.08 12.07 -17.81
N ARG A 240 -9.46 12.00 -19.08
CA ARG A 240 -10.87 11.83 -19.51
C ARG A 240 -11.55 10.70 -18.75
N GLN A 241 -12.84 10.88 -18.45
CA GLN A 241 -13.61 9.92 -17.65
C GLN A 241 -13.53 8.48 -18.19
N GLU A 242 -13.46 8.30 -19.51
CA GLU A 242 -13.30 6.98 -20.14
C GLU A 242 -12.00 6.27 -19.71
N PHE A 243 -10.88 7.01 -19.64
CA PHE A 243 -9.59 6.45 -19.23
C PHE A 243 -9.63 6.03 -17.75
N TYR A 244 -10.15 6.90 -16.88
CA TYR A 244 -10.32 6.59 -15.46
C TYR A 244 -11.22 5.35 -15.25
N ASN A 245 -12.33 5.26 -15.98
CA ASN A 245 -13.23 4.10 -15.92
C ASN A 245 -12.53 2.80 -16.35
N LYS A 246 -11.64 2.84 -17.35
CA LYS A 246 -10.82 1.67 -17.75
C LYS A 246 -9.92 1.21 -16.60
N LEU A 247 -9.27 2.14 -15.90
CA LEU A 247 -8.44 1.81 -14.74
C LEU A 247 -9.26 1.13 -13.63
N LYS A 248 -10.44 1.69 -13.30
CA LYS A 248 -11.31 1.13 -12.25
C LYS A 248 -11.90 -0.23 -12.64
N LEU A 249 -12.24 -0.43 -13.92
CA LEU A 249 -12.72 -1.73 -14.40
C LEU A 249 -11.66 -2.82 -14.27
N LEU A 250 -10.40 -2.52 -14.58
CA LEU A 250 -9.29 -3.48 -14.46
C LEU A 250 -8.99 -3.89 -13.02
N THR A 251 -9.37 -3.06 -12.04
CA THR A 251 -9.09 -3.30 -10.61
C THR A 251 -10.32 -3.75 -9.82
N GLN A 252 -11.49 -3.87 -10.47
CA GLN A 252 -12.77 -4.17 -9.82
C GLN A 252 -12.82 -5.56 -9.17
N ASP A 253 -12.23 -6.59 -9.81
CA ASP A 253 -12.25 -7.97 -9.30
C ASP A 253 -11.19 -8.24 -8.22
N HIS A 254 -10.50 -7.20 -7.73
CA HIS A 254 -9.41 -7.29 -6.74
C HIS A 254 -8.22 -8.18 -7.12
N ARG A 255 -8.12 -8.58 -8.40
CA ARG A 255 -6.93 -9.30 -8.91
C ARG A 255 -5.75 -8.36 -9.15
N LEU A 256 -6.04 -7.11 -9.48
CA LEU A 256 -5.06 -6.05 -9.70
C LEU A 256 -5.42 -4.86 -8.84
N HIS A 257 -4.39 -4.11 -8.46
CA HIS A 257 -4.51 -3.00 -7.53
C HIS A 257 -3.91 -1.76 -8.16
N TYR A 258 -4.66 -0.67 -8.06
CA TYR A 258 -4.25 0.67 -8.46
C TYR A 258 -4.46 1.56 -7.24
N LEU A 259 -3.36 1.88 -6.56
CA LEU A 259 -3.34 2.63 -5.32
C LEU A 259 -2.75 4.02 -5.55
N TYR A 260 -3.47 5.04 -5.11
CA TYR A 260 -3.14 6.44 -5.36
C TYR A 260 -3.49 7.31 -4.15
N GLU A 261 -3.34 6.76 -2.95
CA GLU A 261 -3.59 7.45 -1.68
C GLU A 261 -2.89 8.82 -1.64
N THR A 262 -1.64 8.84 -2.13
CA THR A 262 -0.79 10.02 -2.04
C THR A 262 -1.05 11.10 -3.09
N THR A 263 -2.07 10.92 -3.93
CA THR A 263 -2.52 11.96 -4.87
C THR A 263 -3.25 13.12 -4.19
N VAL A 264 -3.90 12.86 -3.05
CA VAL A 264 -4.66 13.86 -2.29
C VAL A 264 -4.26 13.77 -0.81
N GLY A 265 -3.68 14.83 -0.26
CA GLY A 265 -3.30 14.87 1.16
C GLY A 265 -1.96 14.22 1.50
N ALA A 266 -1.09 13.97 0.52
CA ALA A 266 0.23 13.36 0.72
C ALA A 266 0.12 12.01 1.47
N GLY A 267 0.57 11.90 2.72
CA GLY A 267 0.49 10.65 3.49
C GLY A 267 -0.82 10.45 4.26
N LEU A 268 -1.77 11.39 4.17
CA LEU A 268 -3.04 11.31 4.91
C LEU A 268 -3.97 10.23 4.33
N PRO A 269 -4.67 9.45 5.17
CA PRO A 269 -5.59 8.42 4.70
C PRO A 269 -6.93 9.03 4.27
N LEU A 270 -7.02 9.50 3.03
CA LEU A 270 -8.22 10.12 2.46
C LEU A 270 -8.92 9.20 1.47
N ILE A 271 -8.20 8.70 0.47
CA ILE A 271 -8.74 7.90 -0.61
C ILE A 271 -9.26 6.57 -0.05
N SER A 272 -8.44 5.83 0.70
CA SER A 272 -8.85 4.58 1.36
C SER A 272 -10.05 4.80 2.29
N THR A 273 -10.02 5.84 3.12
CA THR A 273 -11.14 6.18 4.01
C THR A 273 -12.44 6.42 3.24
N ILE A 274 -12.41 7.18 2.13
CA ILE A 274 -13.59 7.42 1.29
C ILE A 274 -14.05 6.12 0.62
N GLN A 275 -13.12 5.32 0.10
CA GLN A 275 -13.42 4.03 -0.52
C GLN A 275 -14.09 3.07 0.47
N ASP A 276 -13.58 2.97 1.70
CA ASP A 276 -14.15 2.12 2.75
C ASP A 276 -15.56 2.57 3.15
N LEU A 277 -15.78 3.89 3.27
CA LEU A 277 -17.10 4.45 3.55
C LEU A 277 -18.10 4.09 2.45
N VAL A 278 -17.73 4.31 1.18
CA VAL A 278 -18.59 4.00 0.03
C VAL A 278 -18.84 2.50 -0.11
N GLN A 279 -17.79 1.67 -0.01
CA GLN A 279 -17.90 0.21 -0.13
C GLN A 279 -18.73 -0.41 1.00
N SER A 280 -18.66 0.15 2.21
CA SER A 280 -19.50 -0.27 3.34
C SER A 280 -20.94 0.27 3.26
N GLY A 281 -21.30 1.00 2.20
CA GLY A 281 -22.65 1.52 1.93
C GLY A 281 -23.01 2.80 2.70
N ASP A 282 -22.04 3.65 3.01
CA ASP A 282 -22.30 5.03 3.44
C ASP A 282 -22.38 5.97 2.22
N ASP A 283 -23.05 7.11 2.39
CA ASP A 283 -23.19 8.13 1.36
C ASP A 283 -22.43 9.39 1.76
N ILE A 284 -21.45 9.79 0.95
CA ILE A 284 -20.73 11.04 1.14
C ILE A 284 -21.62 12.21 0.70
N LEU A 285 -21.95 13.10 1.62
CA LEU A 285 -22.84 14.25 1.39
C LEU A 285 -22.07 15.52 1.04
N GLN A 286 -20.92 15.72 1.69
CA GLN A 286 -20.07 16.88 1.47
C GLN A 286 -18.61 16.52 1.77
N ILE A 287 -17.70 16.99 0.92
CA ILE A 287 -16.27 17.05 1.21
C ILE A 287 -15.86 18.51 1.13
N GLU A 288 -15.15 19.03 2.11
CA GLU A 288 -14.63 20.39 2.07
C GLU A 288 -13.26 20.47 2.74
N GLY A 289 -12.36 21.30 2.25
CA GLY A 289 -11.03 21.35 2.84
C GLY A 289 -10.02 22.27 2.18
N ILE A 290 -8.89 22.40 2.86
CA ILE A 290 -7.69 23.04 2.36
C ILE A 290 -6.78 21.92 1.85
N PHE A 291 -6.49 21.96 0.54
CA PHE A 291 -5.81 20.87 -0.18
C PHE A 291 -4.40 21.24 -0.64
N SER A 292 -4.00 22.51 -0.52
CA SER A 292 -2.68 23.01 -0.91
C SER A 292 -2.00 23.62 0.32
N GLY A 293 -0.80 23.11 0.64
CA GLY A 293 0.02 23.66 1.70
C GLY A 293 0.51 25.08 1.40
N THR A 294 0.85 25.38 0.15
CA THR A 294 1.27 26.72 -0.30
C THR A 294 0.15 27.74 -0.12
N LEU A 295 -1.06 27.42 -0.59
CA LEU A 295 -2.21 28.31 -0.46
C LEU A 295 -2.70 28.38 0.99
N GLY A 296 -2.63 27.28 1.73
CA GLY A 296 -2.86 27.25 3.18
C GLY A 296 -1.95 28.25 3.90
N TYR A 297 -0.64 28.19 3.63
CA TYR A 297 0.35 29.09 4.21
C TYR A 297 0.05 30.56 3.86
N ILE A 298 -0.25 30.85 2.59
CA ILE A 298 -0.53 32.21 2.14
C ILE A 298 -1.72 32.81 2.88
N PHE A 299 -2.84 32.08 2.96
CA PHE A 299 -4.07 32.56 3.58
C PHE A 299 -4.03 32.54 5.12
N SER A 300 -3.18 31.70 5.72
CA SER A 300 -2.93 31.73 7.17
C SER A 300 -2.01 32.88 7.59
N ALA A 301 -1.10 33.32 6.71
CA ALA A 301 -0.21 34.46 6.98
C ALA A 301 -0.83 35.84 6.67
N LEU A 302 -1.96 35.88 5.96
CA LEU A 302 -2.62 37.12 5.54
C LEU A 302 -3.11 37.94 6.75
N SER A 303 -2.62 39.16 6.88
CA SER A 303 -2.94 40.06 7.99
C SER A 303 -2.84 41.53 7.55
N PRO A 304 -3.36 42.50 8.33
CA PRO A 304 -3.23 43.92 7.99
C PRO A 304 -1.77 44.40 7.82
N GLN A 305 -0.80 43.66 8.38
CA GLN A 305 0.63 43.97 8.27
C GLN A 305 1.35 43.15 7.19
N ASN A 306 0.75 42.05 6.73
CA ASN A 306 1.33 41.12 5.77
C ASN A 306 0.54 41.17 4.47
N LYS A 307 1.10 41.86 3.46
CA LYS A 307 0.49 41.98 2.13
C LYS A 307 0.57 40.65 1.36
N PHE A 308 -0.38 40.43 0.46
CA PHE A 308 -0.46 39.22 -0.34
C PHE A 308 0.83 38.98 -1.14
N SER A 309 1.35 39.99 -1.85
CA SER A 309 2.57 39.85 -2.65
C SER A 309 3.80 39.49 -1.80
N ASP A 310 3.91 40.06 -0.60
CA ASP A 310 5.03 39.82 0.31
C ASP A 310 4.98 38.41 0.90
N ILE A 311 3.78 37.88 1.16
CA ILE A 311 3.59 36.50 1.61
C ILE A 311 3.95 35.52 0.49
N VAL A 312 3.48 35.74 -0.73
CA VAL A 312 3.80 34.90 -1.89
C VAL A 312 5.31 34.88 -2.15
N ARG A 313 5.97 36.04 -2.07
CA ARG A 313 7.44 36.12 -2.22
C ARG A 313 8.16 35.35 -1.12
N ARG A 314 7.74 35.49 0.14
CA ARG A 314 8.30 34.69 1.24
C ARG A 314 8.07 33.20 1.05
N ALA A 315 6.90 32.79 0.56
CA ALA A 315 6.63 31.38 0.27
C ALA A 315 7.59 30.84 -0.79
N TYR A 316 7.83 31.59 -1.86
CA TYR A 316 8.80 31.25 -2.91
C TYR A 316 10.24 31.17 -2.37
N GLU A 317 10.68 32.18 -1.62
CA GLU A 317 12.03 32.22 -1.04
C GLU A 317 12.30 31.07 -0.05
N ASN A 318 11.27 30.61 0.66
CA ASN A 318 11.35 29.47 1.58
C ASN A 318 11.14 28.11 0.88
N GLY A 319 10.93 28.08 -0.44
CA GLY A 319 10.72 26.86 -1.21
C GLY A 319 9.38 26.17 -0.95
N PHE A 320 8.35 26.93 -0.55
CA PHE A 320 6.98 26.42 -0.36
C PHE A 320 6.15 26.44 -1.65
N THR A 321 6.62 27.11 -2.70
CA THR A 321 5.96 27.13 -4.01
C THR A 321 6.70 26.22 -5.00
N GLU A 322 6.06 25.92 -6.11
CA GLU A 322 6.75 25.45 -7.31
C GLU A 322 7.75 26.51 -7.84
N PRO A 323 8.68 26.12 -8.75
CA PRO A 323 9.61 27.07 -9.38
C PRO A 323 8.92 28.25 -10.07
N ASP A 324 7.68 28.05 -10.49
CA ASP A 324 6.77 29.11 -10.90
C ASP A 324 5.57 29.17 -9.95
N PRO A 325 5.47 30.18 -9.05
CA PRO A 325 4.36 30.29 -8.11
C PRO A 325 2.96 30.36 -8.76
N ARG A 326 2.89 30.72 -10.04
CA ARG A 326 1.62 30.77 -10.77
C ARG A 326 0.94 29.41 -10.85
N ASP A 327 1.73 28.33 -10.83
CA ASP A 327 1.20 26.96 -10.86
C ASP A 327 0.36 26.67 -9.61
N ASP A 328 0.83 27.09 -8.43
CA ASP A 328 0.09 26.99 -7.17
C ASP A 328 -1.11 27.96 -7.14
N LEU A 329 -0.88 29.23 -7.52
CA LEU A 329 -1.88 30.30 -7.44
C LEU A 329 -3.04 30.14 -8.44
N SER A 330 -2.86 29.32 -9.48
CA SER A 330 -3.92 29.00 -10.44
C SER A 330 -5.11 28.25 -9.81
N GLY A 331 -4.88 27.53 -8.70
CA GLY A 331 -5.87 26.62 -8.11
C GLY A 331 -6.03 25.28 -8.84
N THR A 332 -5.30 25.05 -9.93
CA THR A 332 -5.44 23.85 -10.77
C THR A 332 -5.10 22.56 -10.03
N ASP A 333 -4.07 22.58 -9.17
CA ASP A 333 -3.73 21.40 -8.34
C ASP A 333 -4.86 21.05 -7.35
N VAL A 334 -5.48 22.06 -6.74
CA VAL A 334 -6.63 21.90 -5.85
C VAL A 334 -7.85 21.36 -6.62
N ALA A 335 -8.09 21.86 -7.83
CA ALA A 335 -9.14 21.38 -8.72
C ALA A 335 -8.96 19.90 -9.10
N ARG A 336 -7.72 19.49 -9.42
CA ARG A 336 -7.39 18.08 -9.66
C ARG A 336 -7.66 17.22 -8.42
N LYS A 337 -7.25 17.66 -7.24
CA LYS A 337 -7.47 16.93 -5.98
C LYS A 337 -8.95 16.71 -5.69
N ILE A 338 -9.78 17.75 -5.80
CA ILE A 338 -11.22 17.60 -5.54
C ILE A 338 -11.92 16.77 -6.63
N LEU A 339 -11.46 16.83 -7.89
CA LEU A 339 -11.95 15.96 -8.97
C LEU A 339 -11.69 14.48 -8.66
N ILE A 340 -10.50 14.14 -8.16
CA ILE A 340 -10.16 12.77 -7.75
C ILE A 340 -11.16 12.29 -6.71
N LEU A 341 -11.41 13.09 -5.66
CA LEU A 341 -12.37 12.74 -4.60
C LEU A 341 -13.81 12.63 -5.13
N ALA A 342 -14.21 13.50 -6.06
CA ALA A 342 -15.52 13.43 -6.70
C ALA A 342 -15.73 12.12 -7.46
N ARG A 343 -14.71 11.67 -8.18
CA ARG A 343 -14.73 10.38 -8.90
C ARG A 343 -14.74 9.19 -7.95
N GLU A 344 -14.05 9.25 -6.81
CA GLU A 344 -14.10 8.18 -5.80
C GLU A 344 -15.49 7.95 -5.20
N ILE A 345 -16.31 9.00 -5.09
CA ILE A 345 -17.69 8.86 -4.62
C ILE A 345 -18.68 8.51 -5.75
N GLY A 346 -18.17 8.17 -6.95
CA GLY A 346 -18.96 7.69 -8.08
C GLY A 346 -19.48 8.76 -9.03
N LEU A 347 -19.06 10.04 -8.90
CA LEU A 347 -19.47 11.07 -9.84
C LEU A 347 -18.70 10.94 -11.16
N GLN A 348 -19.42 11.08 -12.27
CA GLN A 348 -18.80 11.29 -13.58
C GLN A 348 -18.63 12.77 -13.81
N MET A 349 -17.39 13.21 -13.88
CA MET A 349 -17.02 14.62 -13.89
C MET A 349 -15.70 14.78 -14.63
N GLU A 350 -15.57 15.87 -15.38
CA GLU A 350 -14.32 16.29 -16.00
C GLU A 350 -13.75 17.51 -15.26
N LEU A 351 -12.49 17.85 -15.52
CA LEU A 351 -11.85 18.98 -14.83
C LEU A 351 -12.54 20.31 -15.15
N GLU A 352 -13.09 20.43 -16.36
CA GLU A 352 -13.84 21.60 -16.81
C GLU A 352 -15.17 21.81 -16.06
N ASP A 353 -15.70 20.78 -15.40
CA ASP A 353 -16.91 20.87 -14.58
C ASP A 353 -16.62 21.44 -13.17
N VAL A 354 -15.34 21.51 -12.77
CA VAL A 354 -14.93 22.09 -11.50
C VAL A 354 -14.90 23.61 -11.62
N GLN A 355 -15.70 24.30 -10.81
CA GLN A 355 -15.72 25.76 -10.78
C GLN A 355 -14.51 26.27 -10.00
N VAL A 356 -13.53 26.83 -10.71
CA VAL A 356 -12.30 27.37 -10.11
C VAL A 356 -12.33 28.90 -10.14
N GLU A 357 -12.21 29.51 -8.96
CA GLU A 357 -11.87 30.93 -8.81
C GLU A 357 -10.33 31.03 -8.74
N PRO A 358 -9.67 31.51 -9.82
CA PRO A 358 -8.23 31.71 -9.80
C PRO A 358 -7.84 32.87 -8.88
N LEU A 359 -6.68 32.78 -8.22
CA LEU A 359 -6.15 33.87 -7.40
C LEU A 359 -5.52 35.00 -8.23
N LEU A 360 -5.16 34.69 -9.48
CA LEU A 360 -4.49 35.61 -10.38
C LEU A 360 -5.42 36.02 -11.52
N PRO A 361 -5.51 37.32 -11.85
CA PRO A 361 -6.12 37.74 -13.10
C PRO A 361 -5.29 37.26 -14.30
N GLU A 362 -5.91 37.14 -15.47
CA GLU A 362 -5.25 36.64 -16.70
C GLU A 362 -3.96 37.41 -17.04
N SER A 363 -3.93 38.71 -16.76
CA SER A 363 -2.75 39.56 -16.99
C SER A 363 -1.52 39.19 -16.15
N LEU A 364 -1.72 38.56 -14.99
CA LEU A 364 -0.66 38.09 -14.10
C LEU A 364 -0.39 36.58 -14.26
N ALA A 365 -1.31 35.84 -14.85
CA ALA A 365 -1.13 34.43 -15.16
C ALA A 365 -0.19 34.21 -16.37
N ALA A 366 -0.15 35.16 -17.31
CA ALA A 366 0.71 35.11 -18.50
C ALA A 366 2.03 35.90 -18.33
N GLY A 367 2.93 35.77 -19.30
CA GLY A 367 4.18 36.54 -19.36
C GLY A 367 5.36 35.88 -18.64
N SER A 368 6.44 36.65 -18.47
CA SER A 368 7.66 36.19 -17.79
C SER A 368 7.51 36.21 -16.26
N LEU A 369 8.31 35.39 -15.57
CA LEU A 369 8.34 35.37 -14.10
C LEU A 369 8.76 36.73 -13.51
N GLU A 370 9.63 37.48 -14.21
CA GLU A 370 10.04 38.83 -13.80
C GLU A 370 8.86 39.82 -13.85
N GLU A 371 8.05 39.77 -14.91
CA GLU A 371 6.84 40.59 -15.03
C GLU A 371 5.80 40.23 -13.97
N PHE A 372 5.64 38.94 -13.68
CA PHE A 372 4.79 38.47 -12.57
C PHE A 372 5.21 39.13 -11.25
N TRP A 373 6.49 39.05 -10.87
CA TRP A 373 6.97 39.63 -9.62
C TRP A 373 6.86 41.14 -9.54
N ARG A 374 7.03 41.83 -10.67
CA ARG A 374 6.88 43.29 -10.75
C ARG A 374 5.43 43.74 -10.56
N ASN A 375 4.49 42.96 -11.09
CA ASN A 375 3.07 43.34 -11.14
C ASN A 375 2.24 42.75 -9.99
N LEU A 376 2.74 41.72 -9.28
CA LEU A 376 2.04 41.06 -8.17
C LEU A 376 1.53 42.01 -7.07
N PRO A 377 2.26 43.07 -6.66
CA PRO A 377 1.77 44.04 -5.65
C PRO A 377 0.49 44.76 -6.05
N ALA A 378 0.08 44.74 -7.33
CA ALA A 378 -1.19 45.31 -7.77
C ALA A 378 -2.41 44.59 -7.14
N LEU A 379 -2.25 43.36 -6.65
CA LEU A 379 -3.32 42.59 -6.01
C LEU A 379 -3.49 42.89 -4.52
N ASP A 380 -2.53 43.56 -3.87
CA ASP A 380 -2.51 43.73 -2.42
C ASP A 380 -3.77 44.46 -1.88
N ALA A 381 -4.21 45.48 -2.60
CA ALA A 381 -5.38 46.26 -2.19
C ALA A 381 -6.67 45.42 -2.24
N GLU A 382 -6.84 44.61 -3.29
CA GLU A 382 -8.00 43.74 -3.44
C GLU A 382 -8.04 42.65 -2.36
N PHE A 383 -6.90 42.00 -2.09
CA PHE A 383 -6.83 40.98 -1.04
C PHE A 383 -7.03 41.55 0.36
N GLU A 384 -6.52 42.76 0.65
CA GLU A 384 -6.78 43.43 1.93
C GLU A 384 -8.25 43.82 2.08
N GLU A 385 -8.90 44.30 1.01
CA GLU A 385 -10.35 44.59 1.04
C GLU A 385 -11.16 43.32 1.35
N LYS A 386 -10.88 42.22 0.64
CA LYS A 386 -11.54 40.92 0.90
C LYS A 386 -11.29 40.45 2.35
N ARG A 387 -10.06 40.57 2.84
CA ARG A 387 -9.66 40.14 4.19
C ARG A 387 -10.37 40.98 5.26
N ALA A 388 -10.36 42.30 5.12
CA ALA A 388 -11.04 43.22 6.01
C ALA A 388 -12.55 42.96 6.04
N ALA A 389 -13.18 42.77 4.88
CA ALA A 389 -14.60 42.44 4.78
C ALA A 389 -14.94 41.14 5.52
N ALA A 390 -14.14 40.08 5.37
CA ALA A 390 -14.32 38.84 6.12
C ALA A 390 -14.16 39.04 7.64
N GLU A 391 -13.15 39.80 8.06
CA GLU A 391 -12.87 40.02 9.48
C GLU A 391 -13.98 40.83 10.18
N THR A 392 -14.59 41.82 9.51
CA THR A 392 -15.73 42.55 10.08
C THR A 392 -16.93 41.65 10.40
N GLN A 393 -17.01 40.49 9.73
CA GLN A 393 -18.05 39.48 9.96
C GLN A 393 -17.59 38.35 10.91
N GLY A 394 -16.44 38.50 11.57
CA GLY A 394 -15.88 37.47 12.45
C GLY A 394 -15.38 36.23 11.68
N ARG A 395 -15.05 36.37 10.40
CA ARG A 395 -14.59 35.28 9.52
C ARG A 395 -13.12 35.44 9.13
N LEU A 396 -12.53 34.36 8.63
CA LEU A 396 -11.18 34.31 8.06
C LEU A 396 -11.26 33.86 6.61
N LEU A 397 -10.42 34.41 5.74
CA LEU A 397 -10.30 33.93 4.36
C LEU A 397 -9.47 32.65 4.30
N ARG A 398 -9.96 31.68 3.55
CA ARG A 398 -9.25 30.45 3.21
C ARG A 398 -9.42 30.15 1.74
N TYR A 399 -8.39 29.62 1.10
CA TYR A 399 -8.53 29.01 -0.21
C TYR A 399 -8.85 27.53 -0.03
N MET A 400 -10.03 27.12 -0.47
CA MET A 400 -10.54 25.77 -0.20
C MET A 400 -11.22 25.17 -1.42
N ALA A 401 -11.35 23.84 -1.42
CA ALA A 401 -12.25 23.14 -2.31
C ALA A 401 -13.47 22.64 -1.52
N SER A 402 -14.60 22.55 -2.20
CA SER A 402 -15.80 21.91 -1.69
C SER A 402 -16.44 21.07 -2.78
N LEU A 403 -16.94 19.90 -2.39
CA LEU A 403 -17.80 19.03 -3.17
C LEU A 403 -19.10 18.88 -2.39
N LYS A 404 -20.20 19.38 -2.94
CA LYS A 404 -21.53 19.33 -2.31
C LYS A 404 -22.61 19.24 -3.38
N ASN A 405 -23.60 18.37 -3.18
CA ASN A 405 -24.71 18.16 -4.13
C ASN A 405 -24.21 17.88 -5.57
N GLY A 406 -23.13 17.10 -5.70
CA GLY A 406 -22.54 16.76 -6.99
C GLY A 406 -21.79 17.90 -7.71
N ARG A 407 -21.56 19.03 -7.05
CA ARG A 407 -20.83 20.17 -7.63
C ARG A 407 -19.52 20.41 -6.90
N CYS A 408 -18.45 20.62 -7.67
CA CYS A 408 -17.13 20.97 -7.16
C CYS A 408 -16.87 22.47 -7.34
N GLN A 409 -16.42 23.12 -6.28
CA GLN A 409 -16.01 24.52 -6.28
C GLN A 409 -14.66 24.67 -5.60
N VAL A 410 -13.77 25.47 -6.17
CA VAL A 410 -12.46 25.84 -5.64
C VAL A 410 -12.35 27.35 -5.64
N GLY A 411 -11.98 27.95 -4.51
CA GLY A 411 -11.87 29.41 -4.43
C GLY A 411 -11.68 29.96 -3.04
N ILE A 412 -11.77 31.28 -2.94
CA ILE A 412 -11.67 32.01 -1.68
C ILE A 412 -12.99 31.89 -0.93
N THR A 413 -12.95 31.38 0.28
CA THR A 413 -14.12 31.25 1.15
C THR A 413 -13.87 31.90 2.50
N ALA A 414 -14.85 32.67 2.98
CA ALA A 414 -14.84 33.22 4.33
C ALA A 414 -15.41 32.20 5.32
N VAL A 415 -14.56 31.64 6.18
CA VAL A 415 -14.93 30.65 7.21
C VAL A 415 -15.07 31.29 8.58
N LEU A 416 -16.01 30.82 9.39
CA LEU A 416 -16.16 31.25 10.79
C LEU A 416 -14.93 30.86 11.61
N ARG A 417 -14.56 31.67 12.63
CA ARG A 417 -13.38 31.41 13.45
C ARG A 417 -13.46 30.11 14.25
N GLU A 418 -14.66 29.66 14.59
CA GLU A 418 -14.92 28.39 15.25
C GLU A 418 -14.88 27.17 14.32
N HIS A 419 -14.91 27.38 13.00
CA HIS A 419 -14.92 26.31 12.01
C HIS A 419 -13.58 25.55 12.00
N VAL A 420 -13.59 24.23 11.80
CA VAL A 420 -12.34 23.43 11.84
C VAL A 420 -11.28 23.91 10.84
N LEU A 421 -11.69 24.36 9.66
CA LEU A 421 -10.81 24.90 8.62
C LEU A 421 -10.18 26.26 8.98
N SER A 422 -10.68 26.95 10.01
CA SER A 422 -10.05 28.16 10.52
C SER A 422 -8.71 27.85 11.20
N ARG A 423 -8.58 26.63 11.75
CA ARG A 423 -7.44 26.15 12.55
C ARG A 423 -6.24 25.72 11.74
N ALA A 424 -6.34 25.72 10.41
CA ALA A 424 -5.19 25.45 9.55
C ALA A 424 -4.09 26.46 9.86
N ASP A 425 -2.96 25.95 10.33
CA ASP A 425 -1.77 26.73 10.62
C ASP A 425 -0.65 26.27 9.67
N GLY A 426 0.13 27.23 9.17
CA GLY A 426 1.16 26.97 8.17
C GLY A 426 0.64 26.25 6.91
N ALA A 427 1.30 25.14 6.54
CA ALA A 427 1.09 24.40 5.30
C ALA A 427 0.28 23.10 5.47
N ASP A 428 -0.50 23.00 6.54
CA ASP A 428 -1.35 21.84 6.81
C ASP A 428 -2.51 21.74 5.81
N ASN A 429 -2.80 20.52 5.38
CA ASN A 429 -4.06 20.19 4.75
C ASN A 429 -5.07 19.78 5.83
N ILE A 430 -6.30 20.28 5.70
CA ILE A 430 -7.43 19.90 6.55
C ILE A 430 -8.60 19.56 5.64
N ILE A 431 -9.05 18.31 5.68
CA ILE A 431 -10.18 17.83 4.89
C ILE A 431 -11.26 17.36 5.85
N ARG A 432 -12.47 17.86 5.67
CA ARG A 432 -13.66 17.46 6.40
C ARG A 432 -14.61 16.71 5.48
N ILE A 433 -15.07 15.55 5.94
CA ILE A 433 -15.95 14.64 5.22
C ILE A 433 -17.25 14.50 6.03
N THR A 434 -18.36 14.90 5.45
CA THR A 434 -19.70 14.73 6.00
C THR A 434 -20.42 13.64 5.23
N THR A 435 -20.95 12.65 5.94
CA THR A 435 -21.67 11.51 5.34
C THR A 435 -23.04 11.34 6.00
N LYS A 436 -23.84 10.35 5.58
CA LYS A 436 -25.09 10.01 6.29
C LYS A 436 -24.82 9.48 7.70
N ARG A 437 -23.76 8.69 7.90
CA ARG A 437 -23.39 8.15 9.22
C ARG A 437 -22.62 9.16 10.08
N TYR A 438 -21.80 9.99 9.46
CA TYR A 438 -21.02 11.07 10.10
C TYR A 438 -21.65 12.44 9.80
N PHE A 439 -22.96 12.57 10.07
CA PHE A 439 -23.71 13.79 9.78
C PHE A 439 -23.50 14.87 10.86
N ASP A 440 -23.83 14.54 12.11
CA ASP A 440 -23.77 15.49 13.24
C ASP A 440 -22.32 15.86 13.60
N ASN A 441 -21.41 14.90 13.46
CA ASN A 441 -19.98 15.07 13.72
C ASN A 441 -19.18 14.60 12.50
N PRO A 442 -18.94 15.49 11.52
CA PRO A 442 -18.15 15.19 10.33
C PRO A 442 -16.73 14.73 10.69
N MET A 443 -16.23 13.75 9.94
CA MET A 443 -14.85 13.29 10.06
C MET A 443 -13.89 14.39 9.57
N THR A 444 -12.81 14.62 10.31
CA THR A 444 -11.76 15.57 9.91
C THR A 444 -10.43 14.83 9.85
N VAL A 445 -9.72 14.96 8.74
CA VAL A 445 -8.37 14.46 8.54
C VAL A 445 -7.46 15.67 8.36
N GLN A 446 -6.43 15.77 9.20
CA GLN A 446 -5.48 16.89 9.20
C GLN A 446 -4.04 16.38 9.29
N GLY A 447 -3.15 17.05 8.58
CA GLY A 447 -1.71 16.95 8.74
C GLY A 447 -0.98 17.60 7.57
N PRO A 448 0.35 17.37 7.45
CA PRO A 448 1.14 17.96 6.38
C PRO A 448 0.59 17.59 5.00
N GLY A 449 0.21 18.60 4.23
CA GLY A 449 -0.39 18.42 2.91
C GLY A 449 0.58 18.16 1.76
N ALA A 450 1.87 18.35 2.06
CA ALA A 450 2.99 18.20 1.15
C ALA A 450 4.25 17.87 1.97
N GLY A 451 5.31 17.46 1.28
CA GLY A 451 6.59 17.12 1.90
C GLY A 451 7.08 15.75 1.46
N ARG A 452 8.36 15.68 1.09
CA ARG A 452 8.98 14.47 0.53
C ARG A 452 8.88 13.26 1.47
N GLU A 453 9.13 13.46 2.77
CA GLU A 453 9.10 12.38 3.77
C GLU A 453 7.70 11.79 3.94
N VAL A 454 6.70 12.65 4.08
CA VAL A 454 5.31 12.24 4.33
C VAL A 454 4.71 11.59 3.07
N THR A 455 5.02 12.13 1.88
CA THR A 455 4.55 11.55 0.61
C THR A 455 5.22 10.21 0.33
N ALA A 456 6.55 10.12 0.48
CA ALA A 456 7.29 8.87 0.34
C ALA A 456 6.79 7.81 1.34
N GLY A 457 6.54 8.20 2.59
CA GLY A 457 6.01 7.30 3.61
C GLY A 457 4.63 6.77 3.26
N GLY A 458 3.75 7.60 2.71
CA GLY A 458 2.44 7.18 2.20
C GLY A 458 2.54 6.19 1.04
N ILE A 459 3.47 6.43 0.10
CA ILE A 459 3.74 5.50 -1.02
C ILE A 459 4.26 4.17 -0.48
N PHE A 460 5.21 4.21 0.47
CA PHE A 460 5.77 3.01 1.07
C PHE A 460 4.72 2.22 1.84
N ALA A 461 3.85 2.89 2.60
CA ALA A 461 2.72 2.27 3.27
C ALA A 461 1.77 1.58 2.27
N ASN A 462 1.51 2.17 1.10
CA ASN A 462 0.72 1.54 0.04
C ASN A 462 1.41 0.29 -0.53
N ILE A 463 2.73 0.32 -0.74
CA ILE A 463 3.52 -0.85 -1.20
C ILE A 463 3.44 -1.98 -0.16
N ILE A 464 3.65 -1.66 1.13
CA ILE A 464 3.61 -2.64 2.23
C ILE A 464 2.20 -3.25 2.34
N ASN A 465 1.18 -2.40 2.43
CA ASN A 465 -0.21 -2.86 2.56
C ASN A 465 -0.60 -3.74 1.38
N LEU A 466 -0.28 -3.33 0.14
CA LEU A 466 -0.51 -4.16 -1.04
C LEU A 466 0.20 -5.50 -0.92
N SER A 467 1.49 -5.49 -0.59
CA SER A 467 2.30 -6.71 -0.48
C SER A 467 1.79 -7.69 0.60
N PHE A 468 1.08 -7.21 1.63
CA PHE A 468 0.39 -8.07 2.59
C PHE A 468 -0.91 -8.71 2.08
N HIS A 469 -1.51 -8.18 1.02
CA HIS A 469 -2.73 -8.73 0.42
C HIS A 469 -2.46 -9.62 -0.79
N LEU A 470 -1.25 -9.52 -1.38
CA LEU A 470 -0.84 -10.38 -2.49
C LEU A 470 -0.57 -11.83 -2.02
N PRO A 471 -0.90 -12.82 -2.86
CA PRO A 471 -0.81 -14.25 -2.54
C PRO A 471 0.63 -14.74 -2.34
#